data_AF-A0A838MWG0-F1
#
_entry.id   AF-A0A838MWG0-F1
#
_cell.length_a   1.000
_cell.length_b   1.000
_cell.length_c   1.000
_cell.angle_alpha   90.00
_cell.angle_beta   90.00
_cell.angle_gamma   90.00
#
_symmetry.space_group_name_H-M   'P 1'
#
loop_
_entity.id
_entity.type
_entity.pdbx_description
1 polymer ?
#
loop_
_entity_poly.entity_id
_entity_poly.type
_entity_poly.pdbx_seq_one_letter_code
_entity_poly.pdbx_strand_id
1 'polypeptide(L)'
;MKFSYRFVLLSLCLLSVFVAPACDPQGRAAKDDKSKLKVGIVFDIGGKDDRSFNAAAWEGVKRAAQDFPIVLRDVEPGDPTSIEPAMRAFAERGFDLIIGVGFAQTPIMQDVATDYPNIKFAIIDGVILKRNAQGKPIEGQFAENVASLVFKEHQGSYLVGMIAAKKSQTGVVGFIGGMDIPLIHKFATGYEEGARAVNPNIRVIDNYVGVTDAAWNNPGKGKELAVAQINKG
;
A
#
# COMPACT_ATOMS: atom_id res chain seq x y z
N MET A 1 40.21 -46.56 79.35
CA MET A 1 41.59 -46.03 79.40
C MET A 1 41.60 -44.69 78.66
N LYS A 2 41.99 -43.61 79.36
CA LYS A 2 42.15 -42.19 78.93
C LYS A 2 40.89 -41.33 78.71
N PHE A 3 41.05 -40.06 79.10
CA PHE A 3 40.08 -39.07 79.58
C PHE A 3 40.10 -37.82 78.67
N SER A 4 39.06 -36.97 78.81
CA SER A 4 39.06 -35.49 78.71
C SER A 4 38.61 -34.72 77.45
N TYR A 5 37.45 -34.04 77.63
CA TYR A 5 37.12 -32.59 77.56
C TYR A 5 37.21 -31.71 76.29
N ARG A 6 36.07 -30.99 76.07
CA ARG A 6 35.86 -29.60 75.57
C ARG A 6 36.12 -29.37 74.07
N PHE A 7 35.30 -28.67 73.27
CA PHE A 7 34.85 -27.27 73.39
C PHE A 7 33.72 -26.98 72.36
N VAL A 8 32.88 -25.99 72.67
CA VAL A 8 31.82 -25.38 71.85
C VAL A 8 32.41 -24.59 70.68
N LEU A 9 31.79 -24.62 69.49
CA LEU A 9 31.57 -23.43 68.64
C LEU A 9 30.58 -23.69 67.50
N LEU A 10 29.49 -22.93 67.55
CA LEU A 10 28.54 -22.63 66.48
C LEU A 10 29.26 -22.31 65.15
N SER A 11 28.79 -22.90 64.04
CA SER A 11 28.89 -22.26 62.73
C SER A 11 27.55 -22.38 62.01
N LEU A 12 26.91 -21.24 61.81
CA LEU A 12 25.68 -21.03 61.06
C LEU A 12 26.00 -21.16 59.56
N CYS A 13 25.51 -22.20 58.89
CA CYS A 13 25.43 -22.22 57.42
C CYS A 13 23.97 -22.00 57.00
N LEU A 14 23.62 -20.73 56.76
CA LEU A 14 22.45 -20.32 55.98
C LEU A 14 22.67 -20.76 54.52
N LEU A 15 21.98 -21.82 54.09
CA LEU A 15 21.80 -22.13 52.68
C LEU A 15 20.54 -21.41 52.19
N SER A 16 20.74 -20.22 51.65
CA SER A 16 19.80 -19.50 50.81
C SER A 16 19.65 -20.23 49.47
N VAL A 17 18.55 -20.96 49.30
CA VAL A 17 18.14 -21.48 47.99
C VAL A 17 17.67 -20.30 47.15
N PHE A 18 18.56 -19.78 46.31
CA PHE A 18 18.21 -18.91 45.20
C PHE A 18 17.41 -19.73 44.18
N VAL A 19 16.10 -19.49 44.10
CA VAL A 19 15.30 -19.90 42.93
C VAL A 19 15.64 -18.93 41.81
N ALA A 20 16.55 -19.33 40.92
CA ALA A 20 16.78 -18.62 39.67
C ALA A 20 15.54 -18.77 38.77
N PRO A 21 15.09 -17.71 38.08
CA PRO A 21 14.11 -17.87 37.02
C PRO A 21 14.77 -18.71 35.93
N ALA A 22 14.13 -19.83 35.57
CA ALA A 22 14.55 -20.66 34.46
C ALA A 22 14.52 -19.81 33.18
N CYS A 23 15.72 -19.40 32.74
CA CYS A 23 15.94 -18.82 31.43
C CYS A 23 15.79 -19.98 30.44
N ASP A 24 14.62 -20.08 29.80
CA ASP A 24 14.38 -21.01 28.70
C ASP A 24 15.13 -20.47 27.46
N PRO A 25 16.23 -21.11 26.99
CA PRO A 25 17.02 -20.62 25.86
C PRO A 25 16.37 -20.96 24.51
N GLN A 26 15.14 -21.47 24.51
CA GLN A 26 14.42 -21.82 23.29
C GLN A 26 13.29 -20.82 23.08
N GLY A 27 13.65 -19.68 22.48
CA GLY A 27 12.70 -18.89 21.72
C GLY A 27 12.09 -19.78 20.65
N ARG A 28 10.96 -20.42 20.97
CA ARG A 28 10.13 -21.13 20.01
C ARG A 28 9.75 -20.12 18.94
N ALA A 29 10.46 -20.15 17.82
CA ALA A 29 9.95 -19.64 16.57
C ALA A 29 8.53 -20.19 16.45
N ALA A 30 7.52 -19.31 16.42
CA ALA A 30 6.15 -19.71 16.22
C ALA A 30 6.12 -20.62 15.00
N LYS A 31 5.67 -21.87 15.19
CA LYS A 31 5.60 -22.86 14.12
C LYS A 31 4.74 -22.24 13.01
N ASP A 32 5.30 -22.16 11.81
CA ASP A 32 4.64 -21.52 10.67
C ASP A 32 3.33 -22.26 10.37
N ASP A 33 2.20 -21.61 10.64
CA ASP A 33 0.88 -22.21 10.49
C ASP A 33 0.52 -22.20 9.01
N LYS A 34 0.84 -23.31 8.32
CA LYS A 34 0.58 -23.50 6.88
C LYS A 34 -0.90 -23.44 6.50
N SER A 35 -1.82 -23.37 7.46
CA SER A 35 -3.24 -23.14 7.18
C SER A 35 -3.58 -21.67 6.91
N LYS A 36 -2.65 -20.74 7.19
CA LYS A 36 -2.84 -19.30 6.99
C LYS A 36 -2.00 -18.77 5.84
N LEU A 37 -2.60 -17.90 5.04
CA LEU A 37 -1.91 -17.18 3.97
C LEU A 37 -1.21 -15.95 4.53
N LYS A 38 0.08 -15.77 4.22
CA LYS A 38 0.83 -14.56 4.54
C LYS A 38 0.65 -13.54 3.42
N VAL A 39 0.03 -12.41 3.74
CA VAL A 39 -0.25 -11.34 2.78
C VAL A 39 0.50 -10.08 3.19
N GLY A 40 1.31 -9.56 2.26
CA GLY A 40 2.09 -8.34 2.43
C GLY A 40 1.48 -7.25 1.56
N ILE A 41 1.24 -6.06 2.10
CA ILE A 41 0.81 -4.89 1.32
C ILE A 41 1.86 -3.78 1.42
N VAL A 42 2.25 -3.23 0.28
CA VAL A 42 3.23 -2.13 0.15
C VAL A 42 2.50 -0.91 -0.41
N PHE A 43 2.31 0.10 0.44
CA PHE A 43 1.56 1.31 0.09
C PHE A 43 2.36 2.26 -0.80
N ASP A 44 1.65 3.16 -1.48
CA ASP A 44 2.28 4.31 -2.13
C ASP A 44 2.75 5.36 -1.10
N ILE A 45 3.47 6.38 -1.57
CA ILE A 45 4.10 7.41 -0.73
C ILE A 45 3.08 8.24 0.08
N GLY A 46 1.80 8.23 -0.34
CA GLY A 46 0.70 8.87 0.40
C GLY A 46 0.44 8.29 1.79
N GLY A 47 0.92 7.07 2.07
CA GLY A 47 0.69 6.38 3.34
C GLY A 47 -0.75 5.86 3.49
N LYS A 48 -0.98 4.98 4.46
CA LYS A 48 -2.27 4.26 4.60
C LYS A 48 -3.43 5.14 5.07
N ASP A 49 -3.14 6.29 5.66
CA ASP A 49 -4.13 7.22 6.23
C ASP A 49 -4.43 8.42 5.29
N ASP A 50 -4.21 8.27 3.99
CA ASP A 50 -4.48 9.29 2.96
C ASP A 50 -5.97 9.65 2.79
N ARG A 51 -6.87 8.96 3.52
CA ARG A 51 -8.33 9.12 3.50
C ARG A 51 -8.96 8.89 2.13
N SER A 52 -8.24 8.24 1.22
CA SER A 52 -8.65 8.05 -0.16
C SER A 52 -8.14 6.70 -0.68
N PHE A 53 -7.11 6.69 -1.52
CA PHE A 53 -6.71 5.55 -2.32
C PHE A 53 -6.04 4.45 -1.49
N ASN A 54 -4.99 4.81 -0.73
CA ASN A 54 -4.28 3.87 0.13
C ASN A 54 -5.16 3.41 1.29
N ALA A 55 -5.98 4.31 1.85
CA ALA A 55 -6.95 3.97 2.88
C ALA A 55 -7.98 2.95 2.36
N ALA A 56 -8.49 3.11 1.14
CA ALA A 56 -9.41 2.15 0.54
C ALA A 56 -8.76 0.76 0.34
N ALA A 57 -7.49 0.72 -0.11
CA ALA A 57 -6.74 -0.53 -0.22
C ALA A 57 -6.55 -1.19 1.17
N TRP A 58 -6.24 -0.39 2.19
CA TRP A 58 -6.09 -0.85 3.58
C TRP A 58 -7.37 -1.45 4.14
N GLU A 59 -8.51 -0.78 3.96
CA GLU A 59 -9.81 -1.30 4.39
C GLU A 59 -10.17 -2.61 3.68
N GLY A 60 -9.84 -2.73 2.39
CA GLY A 60 -10.05 -3.95 1.62
C GLY A 60 -9.27 -5.13 2.19
N VAL A 61 -7.96 -4.97 2.39
CA VAL A 61 -7.11 -6.06 2.88
C VAL A 61 -7.38 -6.41 4.35
N LYS A 62 -7.74 -5.42 5.18
CA LYS A 62 -8.18 -5.68 6.56
C LYS A 62 -9.45 -6.52 6.60
N ARG A 63 -10.43 -6.20 5.75
CA ARG A 63 -11.66 -7.00 5.65
C ARG A 63 -11.35 -8.42 5.21
N ALA A 64 -10.50 -8.60 4.21
CA ALA A 64 -10.06 -9.93 3.81
C ALA A 64 -9.40 -10.70 4.97
N ALA A 65 -8.60 -10.03 5.81
CA ALA A 65 -7.99 -10.66 6.99
C ALA A 65 -8.99 -11.01 8.11
N GLN A 66 -10.19 -10.42 8.11
CA GLN A 66 -11.29 -10.81 8.99
C GLN A 66 -12.06 -12.01 8.44
N ASP A 67 -12.25 -12.07 7.11
CA ASP A 67 -13.08 -13.08 6.43
C ASP A 67 -12.31 -14.37 6.11
N PHE A 68 -10.98 -14.31 6.01
CA PHE A 68 -10.12 -15.42 5.57
C PHE A 68 -8.96 -15.66 6.55
N PRO A 69 -8.37 -16.87 6.58
CA PRO A 69 -7.21 -17.18 7.43
C PRO A 69 -5.94 -16.51 6.89
N ILE A 70 -5.80 -15.20 7.11
CA ILE A 70 -4.70 -14.39 6.62
C ILE A 70 -3.85 -13.86 7.78
N VAL A 71 -2.53 -13.95 7.62
CA VAL A 71 -1.55 -13.19 8.41
C VAL A 71 -1.14 -11.98 7.58
N LEU A 72 -1.72 -10.82 7.91
CA LEU A 72 -1.48 -9.57 7.20
C LEU A 72 -0.25 -8.83 7.77
N ARG A 73 0.57 -8.27 6.89
CA ARG A 73 1.60 -7.27 7.21
C ARG A 73 1.58 -6.13 6.19
N ASP A 74 1.76 -4.92 6.66
CA ASP A 74 1.84 -3.71 5.86
C ASP A 74 3.23 -3.06 5.93
N VAL A 75 3.57 -2.32 4.87
CA VAL A 75 4.69 -1.38 4.83
C VAL A 75 4.21 -0.07 4.24
N GLU A 76 4.47 1.02 4.97
CA GLU A 76 4.41 2.40 4.47
C GLU A 76 5.85 2.83 4.15
N PRO A 77 6.27 2.84 2.88
CA PRO A 77 7.68 2.99 2.51
C PRO A 77 8.28 4.35 2.89
N GLY A 78 7.45 5.40 3.01
CA GLY A 78 7.87 6.77 3.27
C GLY A 78 8.54 7.46 2.07
N ASP A 79 9.31 6.73 1.27
CA ASP A 79 9.94 7.20 0.04
C ASP A 79 9.96 6.12 -1.08
N PRO A 80 10.07 6.50 -2.36
CA PRO A 80 10.04 5.55 -3.47
C PRO A 80 11.16 4.50 -3.47
N THR A 81 12.34 4.83 -2.94
CA THR A 81 13.50 3.93 -2.94
C THR A 81 13.34 2.78 -1.95
N SER A 82 12.45 2.94 -0.97
CA SER A 82 12.12 1.93 0.03
C SER A 82 11.10 0.88 -0.46
N ILE A 83 10.46 1.07 -1.61
CA ILE A 83 9.41 0.16 -2.14
C ILE A 83 9.99 -1.19 -2.58
N GLU A 84 11.05 -1.20 -3.39
CA GLU A 84 11.66 -2.45 -3.87
C GLU A 84 12.21 -3.31 -2.72
N PRO A 85 13.01 -2.77 -1.77
CA PRO A 85 13.46 -3.51 -0.60
C PRO A 85 12.31 -4.11 0.21
N ALA A 86 11.19 -3.38 0.36
CA ALA A 86 10.02 -3.87 1.09
C ALA A 86 9.37 -5.08 0.39
N MET A 87 9.17 -5.01 -0.93
CA MET A 87 8.62 -6.14 -1.70
C MET A 87 9.53 -7.37 -1.65
N ARG A 88 10.84 -7.19 -1.82
CA ARG A 88 11.82 -8.29 -1.75
C ARG A 88 11.86 -8.91 -0.35
N ALA A 89 11.81 -8.10 0.70
CA ALA A 89 11.76 -8.59 2.08
C ALA A 89 10.51 -9.45 2.35
N PHE A 90 9.35 -9.14 1.77
CA PHE A 90 8.19 -10.03 1.85
C PHE A 90 8.42 -11.35 1.11
N ALA A 91 8.99 -11.29 -0.10
CA ALA A 91 9.26 -12.49 -0.90
C ALA A 91 10.25 -13.44 -0.21
N GLU A 92 11.35 -12.90 0.33
CA GLU A 92 12.38 -13.64 1.07
C GLU A 92 11.85 -14.26 2.36
N ARG A 93 10.87 -13.61 3.01
CA ARG A 93 10.19 -14.12 4.20
C ARG A 93 9.09 -15.14 3.90
N GLY A 94 8.93 -15.52 2.64
CA GLY A 94 7.99 -16.54 2.20
C GLY A 94 6.54 -16.11 2.34
N PHE A 95 6.22 -14.87 1.97
CA PHE A 95 4.83 -14.42 1.86
C PHE A 95 4.15 -15.06 0.66
N ASP A 96 2.89 -15.47 0.79
CA ASP A 96 2.14 -16.13 -0.27
C ASP A 96 1.63 -15.14 -1.32
N LEU A 97 1.28 -13.92 -0.89
CA LEU A 97 0.81 -12.83 -1.74
C LEU A 97 1.46 -11.50 -1.34
N ILE A 98 1.97 -10.76 -2.34
CA ILE A 98 2.50 -9.41 -2.19
C ILE A 98 1.65 -8.45 -3.03
N ILE A 99 1.05 -7.45 -2.37
CA ILE A 99 0.18 -6.45 -2.98
C ILE A 99 0.94 -5.12 -3.05
N GLY A 100 1.07 -4.57 -4.25
CA GLY A 100 1.57 -3.21 -4.47
C GLY A 100 0.43 -2.26 -4.77
N VAL A 101 0.48 -1.07 -4.17
CA VAL A 101 -0.57 -0.05 -4.30
C VAL A 101 -0.03 1.12 -5.12
N GLY A 102 -0.64 1.35 -6.29
CA GLY A 102 -0.36 2.51 -7.14
C GLY A 102 0.49 2.22 -8.37
N PHE A 103 0.19 2.94 -9.44
CA PHE A 103 0.82 2.75 -10.76
C PHE A 103 2.35 2.94 -10.71
N ALA A 104 2.88 3.79 -9.82
CA ALA A 104 4.30 4.09 -9.70
C ALA A 104 5.15 2.86 -9.32
N GLN A 105 4.52 1.86 -8.68
CA GLN A 105 5.18 0.61 -8.31
C GLN A 105 5.28 -0.39 -9.47
N THR A 106 4.65 -0.14 -10.62
CA THR A 106 4.63 -1.04 -11.78
C THR A 106 6.02 -1.52 -12.21
N PRO A 107 7.00 -0.64 -12.50
CA PRO A 107 8.34 -1.10 -12.92
C PRO A 107 9.04 -1.93 -11.82
N ILE A 108 8.86 -1.55 -10.56
CA ILE A 108 9.46 -2.25 -9.41
C ILE A 108 8.87 -3.65 -9.28
N MET A 109 7.54 -3.77 -9.27
CA MET A 109 6.88 -5.06 -9.18
C MET A 109 7.18 -5.94 -10.40
N GLN A 110 7.34 -5.34 -11.57
CA GLN A 110 7.71 -6.08 -12.77
C GLN A 110 9.07 -6.79 -12.61
N ASP A 111 10.04 -6.13 -12.00
CA ASP A 111 11.37 -6.71 -11.75
C ASP A 111 11.29 -7.75 -10.62
N VAL A 112 10.69 -7.40 -9.47
CA VAL A 112 10.56 -8.32 -8.33
C VAL A 112 9.75 -9.57 -8.70
N ALA A 113 8.63 -9.45 -9.40
CA ALA A 113 7.83 -10.61 -9.79
C ALA A 113 8.56 -11.54 -10.77
N THR A 114 9.51 -11.00 -11.56
CA THR A 114 10.38 -11.80 -12.44
C THR A 114 11.39 -12.61 -11.62
N ASP A 115 11.94 -12.01 -10.56
CA ASP A 115 12.93 -12.67 -9.69
C ASP A 115 12.29 -13.74 -8.77
N TYR A 116 11.02 -13.59 -8.43
CA TYR A 116 10.27 -14.51 -7.55
C TYR A 116 9.06 -15.15 -8.26
N PRO A 117 9.26 -16.00 -9.30
CA PRO A 117 8.16 -16.53 -10.11
C PRO A 117 7.18 -17.44 -9.35
N ASN A 118 7.60 -17.97 -8.20
CA ASN A 118 6.79 -18.85 -7.36
C ASN A 118 5.88 -18.09 -6.37
N ILE A 119 6.11 -16.78 -6.18
CA ILE A 119 5.30 -15.93 -5.30
C ILE A 119 4.17 -15.30 -6.12
N LYS A 120 3.00 -15.14 -5.51
CA LYS A 120 1.88 -14.43 -6.15
C LYS A 120 1.97 -12.95 -5.83
N PHE A 121 1.67 -12.13 -6.83
CA PHE A 121 1.64 -10.68 -6.70
C PHE A 121 0.28 -10.14 -7.15
N ALA A 122 -0.08 -8.97 -6.64
CA ALA A 122 -1.14 -8.15 -7.19
C ALA A 122 -0.69 -6.70 -7.24
N ILE A 123 -0.98 -6.01 -8.34
CA ILE A 123 -0.74 -4.56 -8.47
C ILE A 123 -2.07 -3.85 -8.63
N ILE A 124 -2.27 -2.76 -7.88
CA ILE A 124 -3.41 -1.85 -8.04
C ILE A 124 -2.96 -0.67 -8.90
N ASP A 125 -3.75 -0.32 -9.92
CA ASP A 125 -3.48 0.77 -10.89
C ASP A 125 -2.24 0.56 -11.77
N GLY A 126 -1.70 -0.66 -11.81
CA GLY A 126 -0.58 -1.03 -12.67
C GLY A 126 -0.89 -2.22 -13.56
N VAL A 127 -0.12 -2.37 -14.64
CA VAL A 127 -0.18 -3.53 -15.53
C VAL A 127 1.20 -4.16 -15.62
N ILE A 128 1.31 -5.44 -15.25
CA ILE A 128 2.55 -6.20 -15.34
C ILE A 128 2.47 -7.14 -16.54
N LEU A 129 3.45 -7.01 -17.43
CA LEU A 129 3.52 -7.77 -18.66
C LEU A 129 4.53 -8.92 -18.52
N LYS A 130 4.36 -9.95 -19.34
CA LYS A 130 5.36 -11.00 -19.50
C LYS A 130 6.61 -10.40 -20.13
N ARG A 131 7.80 -10.82 -19.70
CA ARG A 131 9.07 -10.44 -20.33
C ARG A 131 9.55 -11.53 -21.29
N ASN A 132 10.14 -11.13 -22.40
CA ASN A 132 10.81 -12.04 -23.32
C ASN A 132 12.21 -12.44 -22.78
N ALA A 133 12.92 -13.28 -23.51
CA ALA A 133 14.27 -13.74 -23.14
C ALA A 133 15.31 -12.60 -23.03
N GLN A 134 15.03 -11.43 -23.59
CA GLN A 134 15.86 -10.23 -23.52
C GLN A 134 15.41 -9.28 -22.40
N GLY A 135 14.46 -9.69 -21.56
CA GLY A 135 13.94 -8.89 -20.46
C GLY A 135 12.99 -7.76 -20.90
N LYS A 136 12.54 -7.71 -22.15
CA LYS A 136 11.60 -6.67 -22.63
C LYS A 136 10.14 -7.11 -22.39
N PRO A 137 9.25 -6.21 -21.93
CA PRO A 137 7.81 -6.46 -21.90
C PRO A 137 7.26 -6.91 -23.26
N ILE A 138 6.40 -7.92 -23.25
CA ILE A 138 5.67 -8.40 -24.41
C ILE A 138 4.26 -7.80 -24.35
N GLU A 139 4.00 -6.86 -25.25
CA GLU A 139 2.69 -6.20 -25.33
C GLU A 139 1.55 -7.21 -25.49
N GLY A 140 0.49 -7.02 -24.72
CA GLY A 140 -0.68 -7.90 -24.72
C GLY A 140 -0.49 -9.25 -24.04
N GLN A 141 0.67 -9.53 -23.44
CA GLN A 141 0.90 -10.74 -22.64
C GLN A 141 1.15 -10.36 -21.18
N PHE A 142 0.32 -10.87 -20.28
CA PHE A 142 0.40 -10.56 -18.85
C PHE A 142 1.31 -11.53 -18.10
N ALA A 143 1.93 -11.07 -17.02
CA ALA A 143 2.72 -11.95 -16.15
C ALA A 143 1.83 -12.98 -15.45
N GLU A 144 2.28 -14.24 -15.41
CA GLU A 144 1.47 -15.38 -14.93
C GLU A 144 1.34 -15.42 -13.40
N ASN A 145 2.28 -14.81 -12.68
CA ASN A 145 2.28 -14.74 -11.22
C ASN A 145 1.79 -13.39 -10.68
N VAL A 146 1.27 -12.50 -11.52
CA VAL A 146 0.77 -11.18 -11.11
C VAL A 146 -0.66 -10.94 -11.55
N ALA A 147 -1.53 -10.55 -10.60
CA ALA A 147 -2.83 -9.99 -10.89
C ALA A 147 -2.74 -8.47 -11.07
N SER A 148 -2.98 -7.96 -12.28
CA SER A 148 -3.09 -6.52 -12.54
C SER A 148 -4.52 -6.03 -12.37
N LEU A 149 -4.74 -5.22 -11.33
CA LEU A 149 -6.05 -4.69 -10.94
C LEU A 149 -6.17 -3.25 -11.42
N VAL A 150 -6.81 -3.06 -12.57
CA VAL A 150 -7.03 -1.75 -13.20
C VAL A 150 -8.51 -1.38 -13.20
N PHE A 151 -8.79 -0.09 -13.22
CA PHE A 151 -10.15 0.44 -13.23
C PHE A 151 -10.50 1.07 -14.58
N LYS A 152 -11.79 1.33 -14.75
CA LYS A 152 -12.31 2.20 -15.81
C LYS A 152 -12.71 3.53 -15.20
N GLU A 153 -11.75 4.21 -14.58
CA GLU A 153 -11.94 5.46 -13.82
C GLU A 153 -12.80 6.50 -14.52
N HIS A 154 -12.61 6.66 -15.83
CA HIS A 154 -13.39 7.58 -16.68
C HIS A 154 -14.90 7.33 -16.61
N GLN A 155 -15.36 6.09 -16.41
CA GLN A 155 -16.79 5.77 -16.28
C GLN A 155 -17.40 6.34 -15.00
N GLY A 156 -16.67 6.23 -13.89
CA GLY A 156 -17.08 6.85 -12.62
C GLY A 156 -17.02 8.38 -12.73
N SER A 157 -15.93 8.91 -13.26
CA SER A 157 -15.76 10.35 -13.48
C SER A 157 -16.85 10.94 -14.36
N TYR A 158 -17.30 10.23 -15.40
CA TYR A 158 -18.41 10.66 -16.24
C TYR A 158 -19.69 10.91 -15.44
N LEU A 159 -20.06 9.97 -14.57
CA LEU A 159 -21.23 10.16 -13.70
C LEU A 159 -21.06 11.34 -12.75
N VAL A 160 -19.86 11.53 -12.19
CA VAL A 160 -19.56 12.67 -11.30
C VAL A 160 -19.61 14.00 -12.06
N GLY A 161 -19.12 14.03 -13.30
CA GLY A 161 -19.21 15.18 -14.20
C GLY A 161 -20.65 15.58 -14.50
N MET A 162 -21.51 14.60 -14.80
CA MET A 162 -22.95 14.84 -14.98
C MET A 162 -23.59 15.45 -13.74
N ILE A 163 -23.27 14.92 -12.55
CA ILE A 163 -23.78 15.44 -11.27
C ILE A 163 -23.29 16.88 -11.05
N ALA A 164 -22.01 17.15 -11.29
CA ALA A 164 -21.43 18.48 -11.13
C ALA A 164 -22.09 19.50 -12.05
N ALA A 165 -22.27 19.18 -13.33
CA ALA A 165 -22.97 20.04 -14.28
C ALA A 165 -24.44 20.27 -13.89
N LYS A 166 -25.15 19.25 -13.37
CA LYS A 166 -26.52 19.41 -12.85
C LYS A 166 -26.59 20.30 -11.61
N LYS A 167 -25.52 20.38 -10.82
CA LYS A 167 -25.46 21.18 -9.59
C LYS A 167 -24.89 22.58 -9.81
N SER A 168 -24.15 22.81 -10.89
CA SER A 168 -23.57 24.11 -11.20
C SER A 168 -24.65 25.16 -11.42
N GLN A 169 -24.50 26.31 -10.77
CA GLN A 169 -25.34 27.50 -10.95
C GLN A 169 -24.69 28.54 -11.86
N THR A 170 -23.37 28.45 -12.05
CA THR A 170 -22.55 29.41 -12.79
C THR A 170 -22.24 28.95 -14.21
N GLY A 171 -22.49 27.67 -14.51
CA GLY A 171 -22.05 27.06 -15.77
C GLY A 171 -20.56 26.72 -15.79
N VAL A 172 -19.87 26.82 -14.65
CA VAL A 172 -18.45 26.47 -14.48
C VAL A 172 -18.35 25.33 -13.47
N VAL A 173 -17.41 24.40 -13.70
CA VAL A 173 -17.05 23.33 -12.77
C VAL A 173 -15.53 23.14 -12.76
N GLY A 174 -15.00 22.70 -11.62
CA GLY A 174 -13.57 22.51 -11.39
C GLY A 174 -13.15 21.04 -11.32
N PHE A 175 -11.99 20.73 -11.89
CA PHE A 175 -11.30 19.45 -11.73
C PHE A 175 -9.88 19.73 -11.20
N ILE A 176 -9.48 19.03 -10.13
CA ILE A 176 -8.12 19.09 -9.60
C ILE A 176 -7.56 17.69 -9.57
N GLY A 177 -6.65 17.40 -10.50
CA GLY A 177 -5.89 16.17 -10.53
C GLY A 177 -4.71 16.22 -9.55
N GLY A 178 -4.28 15.06 -9.07
CA GLY A 178 -3.03 14.95 -8.30
C GLY A 178 -1.83 15.18 -9.21
N MET A 179 -1.33 14.10 -9.81
CA MET A 179 -0.22 14.20 -10.77
C MET A 179 -0.71 14.33 -12.22
N ASP A 180 -0.01 15.14 -13.02
CA ASP A 180 -0.25 15.33 -14.46
C ASP A 180 0.28 14.13 -15.25
N ILE A 181 -0.53 13.07 -15.34
CA ILE A 181 -0.20 11.80 -16.00
C ILE A 181 -1.41 11.22 -16.76
N PRO A 182 -1.18 10.34 -17.76
CA PRO A 182 -2.26 9.73 -18.54
C PRO A 182 -3.36 9.05 -17.71
N LEU A 183 -3.03 8.48 -16.55
CA LEU A 183 -4.01 7.88 -15.65
C LEU A 183 -5.03 8.92 -15.16
N ILE A 184 -4.56 10.10 -14.71
CA ILE A 184 -5.44 11.17 -14.22
C ILE A 184 -6.13 11.90 -15.38
N HIS A 185 -5.53 11.94 -16.57
CA HIS A 185 -6.20 12.44 -17.77
C HIS A 185 -7.47 11.67 -18.11
N LYS A 186 -7.52 10.36 -17.84
CA LYS A 186 -8.77 9.58 -18.01
C LYS A 186 -9.85 10.03 -17.03
N PHE A 187 -9.49 10.36 -15.79
CA PHE A 187 -10.45 10.94 -14.84
C PHE A 187 -10.95 12.30 -15.34
N ALA A 188 -10.04 13.18 -15.77
CA ALA A 188 -10.37 14.52 -16.27
C ALA A 188 -11.27 14.46 -17.50
N THR A 189 -10.91 13.63 -18.48
CA THR A 189 -11.67 13.45 -19.73
C THR A 189 -13.06 12.90 -19.45
N GLY A 190 -13.18 11.84 -18.65
CA GLY A 190 -14.49 11.29 -18.28
C GLY A 190 -15.35 12.33 -17.57
N TYR A 191 -14.79 13.09 -16.63
CA TYR A 191 -15.48 14.16 -15.91
C TYR A 191 -15.98 15.26 -16.85
N GLU A 192 -15.15 15.72 -17.78
CA GLU A 192 -15.52 16.73 -18.76
C GLU A 192 -16.63 16.24 -19.71
N GLU A 193 -16.49 15.03 -20.26
CA GLU A 193 -17.50 14.44 -21.14
C GLU A 193 -18.85 14.29 -20.43
N GLY A 194 -18.83 13.83 -19.18
CA GLY A 194 -20.03 13.73 -18.36
C GLY A 194 -20.69 15.08 -18.08
N ALA A 195 -19.88 16.10 -17.78
CA ALA A 195 -20.39 17.45 -17.56
C ALA A 195 -21.02 18.02 -18.85
N ARG A 196 -20.36 17.87 -20.00
CA ARG A 196 -20.84 18.34 -21.30
C ARG A 196 -22.08 17.61 -21.80
N ALA A 197 -22.26 16.34 -21.42
CA ALA A 197 -23.47 15.59 -21.74
C ALA A 197 -24.73 16.16 -21.08
N VAL A 198 -24.58 16.84 -19.92
CA VAL A 198 -25.69 17.53 -19.24
C VAL A 198 -25.85 18.96 -19.71
N ASN A 199 -24.75 19.70 -19.83
CA ASN A 199 -24.73 21.07 -20.29
C ASN A 199 -23.59 21.23 -21.32
N PRO A 200 -23.89 21.25 -22.63
CA PRO A 200 -22.88 21.34 -23.69
C PRO A 200 -21.98 22.59 -23.57
N ASN A 201 -22.50 23.67 -22.96
CA ASN A 201 -21.81 24.93 -22.78
C ASN A 201 -21.09 25.04 -21.43
N ILE A 202 -21.06 23.97 -20.61
CA ILE A 202 -20.33 23.98 -19.34
C ILE A 202 -18.85 24.26 -19.59
N ARG A 203 -18.26 25.10 -18.73
CA ARG A 203 -16.81 25.32 -18.72
C ARG A 203 -16.18 24.49 -17.61
N VAL A 204 -15.31 23.56 -18.00
CA VAL A 204 -14.49 22.79 -17.05
C VAL A 204 -13.14 23.50 -16.90
N ILE A 205 -12.72 23.72 -15.66
CA ILE A 205 -11.37 24.21 -15.35
C ILE A 205 -10.61 23.05 -14.74
N ASP A 206 -9.62 22.54 -15.44
CA ASP A 206 -8.75 21.47 -14.95
C ASP A 206 -7.37 22.01 -14.57
N ASN A 207 -6.86 21.59 -13.41
CA ASN A 207 -5.49 21.83 -12.99
C ASN A 207 -4.93 20.60 -12.27
N TYR A 208 -3.61 20.46 -12.23
CA TYR A 208 -2.92 19.37 -11.58
C TYR A 208 -1.99 19.90 -10.49
N VAL A 209 -1.87 19.17 -9.39
CA VAL A 209 -1.03 19.56 -8.25
C VAL A 209 0.46 19.57 -8.62
N GLY A 210 0.92 18.63 -9.45
CA GLY A 210 2.31 18.57 -9.92
C GLY A 210 2.59 17.45 -10.91
N VAL A 211 3.88 17.23 -11.19
CA VAL A 211 4.38 16.20 -12.13
C VAL A 211 5.24 15.12 -11.45
N THR A 212 5.33 15.16 -10.12
CA THR A 212 6.12 14.21 -9.31
C THR A 212 5.24 13.63 -8.19
N ASP A 213 5.73 12.58 -7.52
CA ASP A 213 5.00 11.88 -6.44
C ASP A 213 4.59 12.80 -5.29
N ALA A 214 5.31 13.92 -5.09
CA ALA A 214 4.94 14.94 -4.11
C ALA A 214 3.54 15.53 -4.35
N ALA A 215 2.99 15.40 -5.56
CA ALA A 215 1.64 15.84 -5.90
C ALA A 215 0.55 15.12 -5.09
N TRP A 216 0.78 13.87 -4.70
CA TRP A 216 -0.18 13.08 -3.92
C TRP A 216 -0.28 13.49 -2.46
N ASN A 217 0.72 14.23 -1.95
CA ASN A 217 0.80 14.64 -0.55
C ASN A 217 1.02 16.15 -0.40
N ASN A 218 0.37 16.96 -1.25
CA ASN A 218 0.47 18.43 -1.20
C ASN A 218 -0.91 19.12 -1.06
N PRO A 219 -1.53 19.04 0.15
CA PRO A 219 -2.82 19.67 0.40
C PRO A 219 -2.78 21.20 0.28
N GLY A 220 -1.61 21.82 0.53
CA GLY A 220 -1.42 23.26 0.38
C GLY A 220 -1.63 23.71 -1.07
N LYS A 221 -1.00 23.02 -2.03
CA LYS A 221 -1.18 23.30 -3.45
C LYS A 221 -2.59 22.93 -3.93
N GLY A 222 -3.15 21.83 -3.44
CA GLY A 222 -4.56 21.48 -3.71
C GLY A 222 -5.53 22.60 -3.29
N LYS A 223 -5.34 23.19 -2.11
CA LYS A 223 -6.12 24.34 -1.63
C LYS A 223 -5.94 25.57 -2.52
N GLU A 224 -4.70 25.89 -2.90
CA GLU A 224 -4.39 27.03 -3.79
C GLU A 224 -5.15 26.91 -5.12
N LEU A 225 -5.08 25.74 -5.76
CA LEU A 225 -5.78 25.46 -7.02
C LEU A 225 -7.29 25.54 -6.86
N ALA A 226 -7.85 24.98 -5.78
CA ALA A 226 -9.27 25.04 -5.49
C ALA A 226 -9.77 26.48 -5.34
N VAL A 227 -9.07 27.30 -4.55
CA VAL A 227 -9.41 28.72 -4.40
C VAL A 227 -9.30 29.45 -5.74
N ALA A 228 -8.28 29.16 -6.55
CA ALA A 228 -8.12 29.75 -7.86
C ALA A 228 -9.25 29.38 -8.83
N GLN A 229 -9.76 28.14 -8.78
CA GLN A 229 -10.90 27.70 -9.59
C GLN A 229 -12.20 28.35 -9.11
N ILE A 230 -12.46 28.38 -7.80
CA ILE A 230 -13.65 29.05 -7.22
C ILE A 230 -13.71 30.53 -7.62
N ASN A 231 -12.58 31.24 -7.61
CA ASN A 231 -12.51 32.64 -8.01
C ASN A 231 -12.81 32.86 -9.51
N LYS A 232 -12.80 31.80 -10.32
CA LYS A 232 -13.13 31.83 -11.76
C LYS A 232 -14.61 31.47 -12.02
N GLY A 233 -15.43 31.37 -10.99
CA GLY A 233 -16.86 31.02 -11.07
C GLY A 233 -17.13 29.55 -10.86
#